data_AF-A0A937ATN6-F1
#
_entry.id   AF-A0A937ATN6-F1
#
_cell.length_a   1.000
_cell.length_b   1.000
_cell.length_c   1.000
_cell.angle_alpha   90.00
_cell.angle_beta   90.00
_cell.angle_gamma   90.00
#
_symmetry.space_group_name_H-M   'P 1'
#
loop_
_entity.id
_entity.type
_entity.pdbx_description
1 polymer ?
#
loop_
_entity_poly.entity_id
_entity_poly.type
_entity_poly.pdbx_seq_one_letter_code
_entity_poly.pdbx_strand_id
1 'polypeptide(L)'
;MTKRTPKTTKPEPTAAEVYATRRNDVARLLDVLSMHLDINDKEHAAAPGNWGLVGNLNKVRADLVNLIGFMANMDPEHVEEFLNDAE
;
A
#
# COMPACT_ATOMS: atom_id res chain seq x y z
N MET A 1 7.69 49.61 28.38
CA MET A 1 6.61 48.73 27.89
C MET A 1 7.19 47.81 26.83
N THR A 2 7.44 46.55 27.17
CA THR A 2 7.99 45.57 26.21
C THR A 2 6.82 44.98 25.40
N LYS A 3 6.76 45.28 24.10
CA LYS A 3 5.72 44.74 23.20
C LYS A 3 5.95 43.24 23.00
N ARG A 4 4.97 42.41 23.36
CA ARG A 4 4.96 40.97 23.04
C ARG A 4 4.64 40.81 21.55
N THR A 5 5.54 40.14 20.82
CA THR A 5 5.31 39.69 19.45
C THR A 5 4.28 38.56 19.43
N PRO A 6 3.26 38.60 18.56
CA PRO A 6 2.26 37.54 18.48
C PRO A 6 2.92 36.27 17.93
N LYS A 7 2.75 35.16 18.65
CA LYS A 7 3.21 33.83 18.25
C LYS A 7 2.32 33.36 17.11
N THR A 8 2.83 33.38 15.87
CA THR A 8 2.15 32.79 14.71
C THR A 8 2.08 31.28 14.88
N THR A 9 0.94 30.77 15.34
CA THR A 9 0.60 29.35 15.25
C THR A 9 0.24 29.04 13.80
N LYS A 10 0.96 28.10 13.18
CA LYS A 10 0.56 27.58 11.87
C LYS A 10 -0.87 27.01 12.00
N PRO A 11 -1.76 27.27 11.03
CA PRO A 11 -3.07 26.63 11.01
C PRO A 11 -2.91 25.12 10.98
N GLU A 12 -3.78 24.40 11.67
CA GLU A 12 -3.89 22.95 11.50
C GLU A 12 -4.35 22.64 10.06
N PRO A 13 -3.83 21.57 9.45
CA PRO A 13 -4.23 21.19 8.11
C PRO A 13 -5.70 20.79 8.07
N THR A 14 -6.36 21.16 6.98
CA THR A 14 -7.74 20.75 6.70
C THR A 14 -7.81 19.25 6.40
N ALA A 15 -8.99 18.66 6.56
CA ALA A 15 -9.23 17.26 6.18
C ALA A 15 -8.88 16.99 4.70
N ALA A 16 -9.11 17.95 3.80
CA ALA A 16 -8.76 17.83 2.38
C ALA A 16 -7.24 17.77 2.16
N GLU A 17 -6.46 18.61 2.85
CA GLU A 17 -5.00 18.59 2.76
C GLU A 17 -4.41 17.30 3.34
N VAL A 18 -4.96 16.84 4.47
CA VAL A 18 -4.58 15.55 5.05
C VAL A 18 -4.89 14.42 4.08
N TYR A 19 -6.10 14.38 3.52
CA TYR A 19 -6.49 13.35 2.55
C TYR A 19 -5.57 13.34 1.32
N ALA A 20 -5.32 14.50 0.71
CA ALA A 20 -4.42 14.60 -0.44
C ALA A 20 -3.00 14.11 -0.11
N THR A 21 -2.49 14.45 1.07
CA THR A 21 -1.18 13.98 1.55
C THR A 21 -1.17 12.45 1.68
N ARG A 22 -2.16 11.87 2.37
CA ARG A 22 -2.27 10.42 2.52
C ARG A 22 -2.45 9.70 1.20
N ARG A 23 -3.22 10.28 0.27
CA ARG A 23 -3.41 9.71 -1.07
C ARG A 23 -2.11 9.67 -1.87
N ASN A 24 -1.25 10.68 -1.70
CA ASN A 24 0.09 10.70 -2.29
C ASN A 24 1.02 9.66 -1.64
N ASP A 25 0.96 9.50 -0.31
CA ASP A 25 1.74 8.48 0.39
C ASP A 25 1.35 7.07 -0.08
N VAL A 26 0.04 6.80 -0.19
CA VAL A 26 -0.46 5.52 -0.73
C VAL A 26 0.04 5.29 -2.15
N ALA A 27 0.03 6.30 -3.02
CA ALA A 27 0.57 6.17 -4.38
C ALA A 27 2.04 5.73 -4.37
N ARG A 28 2.87 6.36 -3.54
CA ARG A 28 4.29 6.00 -3.41
C ARG A 28 4.49 4.58 -2.89
N LEU A 29 3.64 4.12 -1.96
CA LEU A 29 3.71 2.74 -1.47
C LEU A 29 3.39 1.73 -2.58
N LEU A 30 2.45 2.04 -3.48
CA LEU A 30 2.15 1.20 -4.65
C LEU A 30 3.31 1.17 -5.65
N ASP A 31 3.98 2.30 -5.87
CA ASP A 31 5.19 2.36 -6.71
C ASP A 31 6.31 1.49 -6.12
N VAL A 32 6.54 1.58 -4.82
CA VAL A 32 7.56 0.78 -4.11
C VAL A 32 7.20 -0.71 -4.12
N LEU A 33 5.93 -1.06 -3.95
CA LEU A 33 5.46 -2.44 -4.07
C LEU A 33 5.78 -3.01 -5.45
N SER A 34 5.44 -2.27 -6.51
CA SER A 34 5.71 -2.69 -7.90
C SER A 34 7.21 -2.93 -8.13
N MET A 35 8.07 -2.00 -7.68
CA MET A 35 9.52 -2.14 -7.77
C MET A 35 10.05 -3.39 -7.05
N HIS A 36 9.48 -3.77 -5.90
CA HIS A 36 9.92 -4.96 -5.17
C HIS A 36 9.43 -6.26 -5.81
N LEU A 37 8.27 -6.25 -6.46
CA LEU A 37 7.81 -7.40 -7.25
C LEU A 37 8.78 -7.65 -8.43
N ASP A 38 9.23 -6.60 -9.13
CA ASP A 38 10.25 -6.72 -10.18
C ASP A 38 11.60 -7.27 -9.66
N ILE A 39 11.96 -6.97 -8.41
CA ILE A 39 13.17 -7.52 -7.77
C ILE A 39 12.97 -9.01 -7.48
N ASN A 40 11.83 -9.39 -6.89
CA ASN A 40 11.50 -10.79 -6.63
C ASN A 40 11.54 -11.62 -7.92
N ASP A 41 11.03 -11.09 -9.04
CA ASP A 41 11.06 -11.77 -10.34
C ASP A 41 12.49 -12.03 -10.82
N LYS A 42 13.39 -11.05 -10.66
CA LYS A 42 14.82 -11.21 -11.00
C LYS A 42 15.50 -12.23 -10.09
N GLU A 43 15.21 -12.20 -8.79
CA GLU A 43 15.75 -13.16 -7.83
C GLU A 43 15.25 -14.59 -8.11
N HIS A 44 13.97 -14.73 -8.47
CA HIS A 44 13.39 -16.02 -8.81
C HIS A 44 13.96 -16.56 -10.12
N ALA A 45 14.14 -15.71 -11.14
CA ALA A 45 14.82 -16.10 -12.38
C ALA A 45 16.26 -16.58 -12.13
N ALA A 46 16.97 -15.97 -11.17
CA ALA A 46 18.31 -16.39 -10.77
C ALA A 46 18.33 -17.67 -9.92
N ALA A 47 17.24 -17.96 -9.19
CA ALA A 47 17.10 -19.14 -8.34
C ALA A 47 15.70 -19.78 -8.43
N PRO A 48 15.36 -20.47 -9.55
CA PRO A 48 14.01 -20.99 -9.77
C PRO A 48 13.55 -22.03 -8.74
N GLY A 49 14.49 -22.73 -8.09
CA GLY A 49 14.20 -23.67 -7.01
C GLY A 49 13.92 -23.04 -5.64
N ASN A 50 13.99 -21.71 -5.52
CA ASN A 50 13.76 -21.01 -4.26
C ASN A 50 12.26 -20.81 -3.99
N TRP A 51 11.65 -21.80 -3.34
CA TRP A 51 10.25 -21.75 -2.91
C TRP A 51 9.93 -20.65 -1.89
N GLY A 52 10.95 -20.08 -1.22
CA GLY A 52 10.76 -18.94 -0.33
C GLY A 52 10.23 -17.71 -1.05
N LEU A 53 10.63 -17.49 -2.31
CA LEU A 53 10.17 -16.36 -3.12
C LEU A 53 8.69 -16.52 -3.52
N VAL A 54 8.25 -17.75 -3.81
CA VAL A 54 6.84 -18.07 -4.03
C VAL A 54 6.02 -17.82 -2.76
N GLY A 55 6.53 -18.23 -1.60
CA GLY A 55 5.90 -17.95 -0.30
C GLY A 55 5.76 -16.45 0.00
N ASN A 56 6.79 -15.66 -0.32
CA ASN A 56 6.75 -14.19 -0.19
C ASN A 56 5.66 -13.59 -1.09
N LEU A 57 5.56 -14.03 -2.34
CA LEU A 57 4.54 -13.56 -3.27
C LEU A 57 3.12 -13.93 -2.79
N ASN A 58 2.93 -15.15 -2.26
CA ASN A 58 1.66 -15.57 -1.66
C ASN A 58 1.26 -14.68 -0.47
N LYS A 59 2.20 -14.28 0.38
CA LYS A 59 1.92 -13.35 1.48
C LYS A 59 1.50 -11.97 0.97
N VAL A 60 2.18 -11.44 -0.05
CA VAL A 60 1.81 -10.16 -0.68
C VAL A 60 0.40 -10.24 -1.26
N ARG A 61 0.06 -11.32 -1.99
CA ARG A 61 -1.30 -11.55 -2.50
C ARG A 61 -2.32 -11.53 -1.37
N ALA A 62 -2.10 -12.28 -0.29
CA ALA A 62 -3.03 -12.35 0.83
C ALA A 62 -3.26 -10.98 1.50
N ASP A 63 -2.21 -10.16 1.64
CA ASP A 63 -2.33 -8.82 2.21
C ASP A 63 -3.12 -7.87 1.29
N LEU A 64 -2.92 -7.97 -0.03
CA LEU A 64 -3.69 -7.19 -1.00
C LEU A 64 -5.16 -7.60 -1.01
N VAL A 65 -5.46 -8.89 -0.94
CA VAL A 65 -6.83 -9.41 -0.83
C VAL A 65 -7.52 -8.84 0.42
N ASN A 66 -6.85 -8.90 1.58
CA ASN A 66 -7.40 -8.33 2.82
C ASN A 66 -7.61 -6.81 2.73
N LEU A 67 -6.66 -6.08 2.14
CA LEU A 67 -6.77 -4.64 1.94
C LEU A 67 -7.94 -4.28 1.02
N ILE A 68 -8.11 -5.00 -0.10
CA ILE A 68 -9.20 -4.79 -1.04
C ILE A 68 -10.54 -5.14 -0.39
N GLY A 69 -10.62 -6.25 0.35
CA GLY A 69 -11.82 -6.62 1.11
C GLY A 69 -12.23 -5.52 2.08
N PHE A 70 -11.27 -4.97 2.83
CA PHE A 70 -11.51 -3.80 3.69
C PHE A 70 -12.04 -2.59 2.89
N MET A 71 -11.42 -2.24 1.76
CA MET A 71 -11.83 -1.08 0.95
C MET A 71 -13.21 -1.25 0.29
N ALA A 72 -13.53 -2.47 -0.14
CA ALA A 72 -14.78 -2.81 -0.80
C ALA A 72 -15.91 -3.13 0.20
N ASN A 73 -15.60 -3.22 1.50
CA ASN A 73 -16.51 -3.74 2.52
C ASN A 73 -17.03 -5.14 2.17
N MET A 74 -16.11 -6.02 1.77
CA MET A 74 -16.37 -7.41 1.38
C MET A 74 -15.44 -8.35 2.15
N ASP A 75 -15.91 -9.57 2.42
CA ASP A 75 -15.04 -10.60 2.97
C ASP A 75 -13.92 -10.96 1.98
N PRO A 76 -12.69 -11.25 2.47
CA PRO A 76 -11.56 -11.68 1.64
C PRO A 76 -11.90 -12.80 0.66
N GLU A 77 -12.76 -13.76 1.07
CA GLU A 77 -13.20 -14.88 0.24
C GLU A 77 -13.86 -14.41 -1.07
N HIS A 78 -14.71 -13.39 -1.03
CA HIS A 78 -15.34 -12.85 -2.23
C HIS A 78 -14.35 -12.14 -3.16
N VAL A 79 -13.27 -11.56 -2.61
CA VAL A 79 -12.18 -10.98 -3.40
C VAL A 79 -11.38 -12.10 -4.08
N GLU A 80 -11.17 -13.23 -3.40
CA GLU A 80 -10.53 -14.39 -4.00
C GLU A 80 -11.37 -15.06 -5.08
N GLU A 81 -12.69 -15.17 -4.89
CA GLU A 81 -13.63 -15.62 -5.93
C GLU A 81 -13.51 -14.77 -7.19
N PHE A 82 -13.51 -13.44 -7.04
CA PHE A 82 -13.32 -12.51 -8.16
C PHE A 82 -12.00 -12.75 -8.92
N LEU A 83 -10.91 -13.08 -8.21
CA LEU A 83 -9.62 -13.38 -8.84
C LEU A 83 -9.64 -14.72 -9.59
N ASN A 84 -10.35 -15.72 -9.08
CA ASN A 84 -10.44 -17.04 -9.70
C ASN A 84 -11.38 -17.06 -10.91
N ASP A 85 -12.40 -16.20 -10.94
CA ASP A 85 -13.31 -16.03 -12.09
C ASP A 85 -12.66 -15.30 -13.28
N ALA A 86 -11.50 -14.67 -13.05
CA ALA A 86 -10.74 -13.93 -14.07
C ALA A 86 -9.71 -14.78 -14.85
N GLU A 87 -9.59 -16.09 -14.55
CA GLU A 87 -8.81 -17.09 -15.30
C GLU A 87 -9.67 -17.82 -16.36
#